data_AF-A0AAW5RTN5-F1
#
_entry.id   AF-A0AAW5RTN5-F1
#
_cell.length_a   1.000
_cell.length_b   1.000
_cell.length_c   1.000
_cell.angle_alpha   90.00
_cell.angle_beta   90.00
_cell.angle_gamma   90.00
#
_symmetry.space_group_name_H-M   'P 1'
#
loop_
_entity.id
_entity.type
_entity.pdbx_description
1 polymer ?
#
loop_
_entity_poly.entity_id
_entity_poly.type
_entity_poly.pdbx_seq_one_letter_code
_entity_poly.pdbx_strand_id
1 'polypeptide(L)'
;RDKGHARRLMAILLLHEGRTITDVHHLTGAARSTIGRWLRWYRDEGVGALEALPAGRAPILPVAKIVTLLVLLMQFSPQDFGYQRSRWCTELLAIKINRLMGLNMAASTLRRWLPRMGIVWRRPVL
;
A
#
# COMPACT_ATOMS: atom_id res chain seq x y z
N ARG A 1 -4.04 16.83 10.43
CA ARG A 1 -5.39 17.22 9.96
C ARG A 1 -5.33 17.37 8.44
N ASP A 2 -6.02 16.51 7.68
CA ASP A 2 -5.92 16.43 6.22
C ASP A 2 -6.64 17.62 5.54
N LYS A 3 -5.88 18.56 4.95
CA LYS A 3 -6.42 19.74 4.26
C LYS A 3 -7.30 19.35 3.05
N GLY A 4 -7.03 18.21 2.42
CA GLY A 4 -7.80 17.69 1.29
C GLY A 4 -9.14 17.07 1.71
N HIS A 5 -9.23 16.48 2.90
CA HIS A 5 -10.49 16.00 3.46
C HIS A 5 -11.46 17.15 3.77
N ALA A 6 -10.97 18.22 4.42
CA ALA A 6 -11.79 19.40 4.68
C ALA A 6 -12.30 20.06 3.39
N ARG A 7 -11.47 20.14 2.35
CA ARG A 7 -11.87 20.66 1.03
C ARG A 7 -12.97 19.81 0.37
N ARG A 8 -12.88 18.48 0.49
CA ARG A 8 -13.89 17.54 -0.01
C ARG A 8 -15.23 17.71 0.68
N LEU A 9 -15.22 17.77 2.02
CA LEU A 9 -16.43 18.00 2.81
C LEU A 9 -17.09 19.33 2.47
N MET A 10 -16.30 20.41 2.35
CA MET A 10 -16.82 21.73 1.97
C MET A 10 -17.49 21.69 0.59
N ALA A 11 -16.88 21.00 -0.39
CA ALA A 11 -17.46 20.87 -1.71
C ALA A 11 -18.83 20.14 -1.69
N ILE A 12 -18.96 19.08 -0.88
CA ILE A 12 -20.20 18.32 -0.76
C ILE A 12 -21.28 19.11 -0.02
N LEU A 13 -20.90 19.86 1.03
CA LEU A 13 -21.81 20.72 1.76
C LEU A 13 -22.40 21.82 0.86
N LEU A 14 -21.56 22.48 0.05
CA LEU A 14 -22.01 23.48 -0.91
C LEU A 14 -22.96 22.89 -1.98
N LEU A 15 -22.69 21.68 -2.46
CA LEU A 15 -23.59 20.98 -3.38
C LEU A 15 -24.94 20.66 -2.72
N HIS A 16 -24.94 20.28 -1.44
CA HIS A 16 -26.15 20.00 -0.67
C HIS A 16 -26.98 21.26 -0.41
N GLU A 17 -26.33 22.44 -0.27
CA GLU A 17 -26.99 23.75 -0.23
C GLU A 17 -27.59 24.20 -1.57
N GLY A 18 -27.54 23.34 -2.61
CA GLY A 18 -28.11 23.62 -3.93
C GLY A 18 -27.20 24.41 -4.86
N ARG A 19 -25.91 24.60 -4.52
CA ARG A 19 -24.96 25.23 -5.44
C ARG A 19 -24.62 24.32 -6.60
N THR A 20 -24.32 24.92 -7.75
CA THR A 20 -23.92 24.15 -8.94
C THR A 20 -22.46 23.70 -8.83
N ILE A 21 -22.08 22.68 -9.59
CA ILE A 21 -20.68 22.21 -9.69
C ILE A 21 -19.74 23.35 -10.15
N THR A 22 -20.24 24.27 -10.98
CA THR A 22 -19.49 25.43 -11.45
C THR A 22 -19.20 26.41 -10.31
N ASP A 23 -20.19 26.71 -9.47
CA ASP A 23 -19.99 27.59 -8.30
C ASP A 23 -18.99 26.97 -7.31
N VAL A 24 -19.13 25.66 -7.06
CA VAL A 24 -18.23 24.93 -6.16
C VAL A 24 -16.81 24.89 -6.72
N HIS A 25 -16.63 24.82 -8.03
CA HIS A 25 -15.32 24.95 -8.68
C HIS A 25 -14.67 26.30 -8.38
N HIS A 26 -15.41 27.41 -8.53
CA HIS A 26 -14.90 28.74 -8.22
C HIS A 26 -14.60 28.93 -6.72
N LEU A 27 -15.43 28.38 -5.84
CA LEU A 27 -15.26 28.51 -4.39
C LEU A 27 -14.14 27.64 -3.80
N THR A 28 -13.95 26.42 -4.33
CA THR A 28 -13.00 25.46 -3.75
C THR A 28 -11.68 25.37 -4.51
N GLY A 29 -11.63 25.89 -5.74
CA GLY A 29 -10.50 25.78 -6.66
C GLY A 29 -10.28 24.37 -7.22
N ALA A 30 -11.16 23.42 -6.91
CA ALA A 30 -11.07 22.05 -7.41
C ALA A 30 -11.66 21.95 -8.83
N ALA A 31 -11.09 21.12 -9.70
CA ALA A 31 -11.63 20.92 -11.04
C ALA A 31 -13.05 20.32 -10.98
N ARG A 32 -13.92 20.71 -11.93
CA ARG A 32 -15.31 20.22 -12.02
C ARG A 32 -15.40 18.69 -12.06
N SER A 33 -14.47 18.03 -12.76
CA SER A 33 -14.38 16.56 -12.82
C SER A 33 -14.01 15.93 -11.47
N THR A 34 -13.18 16.60 -10.68
CA THR A 34 -12.81 16.18 -9.31
C THR A 34 -14.00 16.30 -8.37
N ILE A 35 -14.74 17.41 -8.44
CA ILE A 35 -15.96 17.64 -7.65
C ILE A 35 -17.02 16.58 -7.98
N GLY A 36 -17.24 16.30 -9.27
CA GLY A 36 -18.16 15.24 -9.70
C GLY A 36 -17.75 13.83 -9.22
N ARG A 37 -16.44 13.57 -9.11
CA ARG A 37 -15.92 12.32 -8.53
C ARG A 37 -16.20 12.23 -7.03
N TRP A 38 -15.97 13.30 -6.29
CA TRP A 38 -16.27 13.35 -4.85
C TRP A 38 -17.76 13.17 -4.58
N LEU A 39 -18.62 13.78 -5.40
CA LEU A 39 -20.08 13.60 -5.29
C LEU A 39 -20.48 12.15 -5.54
N ARG A 40 -19.84 11.47 -6.49
CA ARG A 40 -20.08 10.04 -6.74
C ARG A 40 -19.66 9.20 -5.54
N TRP A 41 -18.44 9.40 -5.03
CA TRP A 41 -17.96 8.72 -3.81
C TRP A 41 -18.89 8.93 -2.62
N TYR A 42 -19.34 10.16 -2.40
CA TYR A 42 -20.28 10.47 -1.33
C TYR A 42 -21.63 9.74 -1.50
N ARG A 43 -22.12 9.62 -2.74
CA ARG A 43 -23.38 8.93 -3.03
C ARG A 43 -23.29 7.42 -2.85
N ASP A 44 -22.15 6.83 -3.23
CA ASP A 44 -21.96 5.37 -3.24
C ASP A 44 -21.59 4.84 -1.84
N GLU A 45 -20.74 5.56 -1.10
CA GLU A 45 -20.08 5.07 0.12
C GLU A 45 -20.17 6.06 1.31
N GLY A 46 -20.85 7.21 1.15
CA GLY A 46 -21.07 8.19 2.21
C GLY A 46 -19.84 9.03 2.58
N VAL A 47 -19.83 9.57 3.80
CA VAL A 47 -18.77 10.49 4.27
C VAL A 47 -17.40 9.79 4.39
N GLY A 48 -17.37 8.50 4.70
CA GLY A 48 -16.12 7.72 4.81
C GLY A 48 -15.32 7.70 3.52
N ALA A 49 -15.98 7.72 2.37
CA ALA A 49 -15.35 7.77 1.05
C ALA A 49 -14.61 9.08 0.75
N LEU A 50 -14.93 10.14 1.51
CA LEU A 50 -14.27 11.45 1.42
C LEU A 50 -13.01 11.51 2.28
N GLU A 51 -12.73 10.51 3.11
CA GLU A 51 -11.42 10.38 3.75
C GLU A 51 -10.37 10.04 2.68
N ALA A 52 -9.12 10.47 2.88
CA ALA A 52 -8.07 10.19 1.91
C ALA A 52 -7.84 8.67 1.86
N LEU A 53 -8.27 8.02 0.77
CA LEU A 53 -7.67 6.74 0.40
C LEU A 53 -6.16 6.99 0.26
N PRO A 54 -5.31 6.10 0.82
CA PRO A 54 -3.87 6.28 0.75
C PRO A 54 -3.45 6.50 -0.71
N ALA A 55 -2.77 7.61 -0.98
CA ALA A 55 -2.31 7.95 -2.31
C ALA A 55 -1.31 6.88 -2.77
N GLY A 56 -1.72 6.04 -3.73
CA GLY A 56 -0.85 5.04 -4.34
C GLY A 56 -1.60 3.86 -4.93
N ARG A 57 -0.96 3.14 -5.84
CA ARG A 57 -1.42 1.83 -6.30
C ARG A 57 -1.40 0.88 -5.12
N ALA A 58 -2.49 0.15 -4.89
CA ALA A 58 -2.51 -0.95 -3.91
C ALA A 58 -1.29 -1.86 -4.16
N PRO A 59 -0.57 -2.31 -3.12
CA PRO A 59 0.57 -3.19 -3.31
C PRO A 59 0.12 -4.42 -4.09
N ILE A 60 0.65 -4.58 -5.32
CA ILE A 60 0.36 -5.71 -6.22
C ILE A 60 0.82 -7.04 -5.59
N LEU A 61 1.76 -6.95 -4.65
CA LEU A 61 2.30 -8.10 -3.95
C LEU A 61 1.37 -8.51 -2.81
N PRO A 62 1.09 -9.82 -2.64
CA PRO A 62 0.32 -10.34 -1.51
C PRO A 62 1.17 -10.28 -0.23
N VAL A 63 1.32 -9.06 0.32
CA VAL A 63 2.23 -8.74 1.44
C VAL A 63 2.05 -9.72 2.60
N ALA A 64 0.80 -9.96 3.02
CA ALA A 64 0.49 -10.86 4.11
C ALA A 64 1.01 -12.28 3.87
N LYS A 65 0.80 -12.83 2.67
CA LYS A 65 1.30 -14.18 2.32
C LYS A 65 2.83 -14.23 2.30
N ILE A 66 3.48 -13.17 1.81
CA ILE A 66 4.95 -13.06 1.81
C ILE A 66 5.47 -13.02 3.24
N VAL A 67 4.82 -12.31 4.16
CA VAL A 67 5.19 -12.28 5.59
C VAL A 67 5.05 -13.67 6.21
N THR A 68 3.93 -14.36 5.99
CA THR A 68 3.73 -15.72 6.51
C THR A 68 4.82 -16.67 6.03
N LEU A 69 5.18 -16.63 4.74
CA LEU A 69 6.25 -17.44 4.19
C LEU A 69 7.61 -17.09 4.77
N LEU A 70 7.90 -15.80 5.00
CA LEU A 70 9.14 -15.38 5.65
C LEU A 70 9.25 -15.96 7.07
N VAL A 71 8.20 -15.83 7.88
CA VAL A 71 8.16 -16.38 9.24
C VAL A 71 8.30 -17.90 9.23
N LEU A 72 7.67 -18.59 8.28
CA LEU A 72 7.81 -20.04 8.13
C LEU A 72 9.24 -20.44 7.73
N LEU A 73 9.81 -19.79 6.71
CA LEU A 73 11.17 -20.08 6.23
C LEU A 73 12.23 -19.82 7.32
N MET A 74 11.97 -18.88 8.24
CA MET A 74 12.84 -18.62 9.39
C MET A 74 12.90 -19.77 10.39
N GLN A 75 11.93 -20.69 10.41
CA GLN A 75 11.95 -21.88 11.27
C GLN A 75 12.87 -22.98 10.73
N PHE A 76 13.33 -22.84 9.49
CA PHE A 76 14.14 -23.83 8.79
C PHE A 76 15.50 -23.24 8.40
N SER A 77 16.48 -24.10 8.24
CA SER A 77 17.76 -23.73 7.64
C SER A 77 17.63 -23.72 6.11
N PRO A 78 18.43 -22.91 5.38
CA PRO A 78 18.48 -23.02 3.92
C PRO A 78 18.95 -24.41 3.44
N GLN A 79 19.68 -25.15 4.27
CA GLN A 79 20.18 -26.49 3.98
C GLN A 79 19.04 -27.50 3.88
N ASP A 80 17.98 -27.33 4.67
CA ASP A 80 16.74 -28.14 4.58
C ASP A 80 16.06 -28.02 3.21
N PHE A 81 16.40 -26.99 2.43
CA PHE A 81 15.91 -26.77 1.08
C PHE A 81 16.96 -27.03 0.00
N GLY A 82 18.09 -27.64 0.35
CA GLY A 82 19.17 -27.99 -0.58
C GLY A 82 20.09 -26.83 -0.96
N TYR A 83 20.08 -25.72 -0.22
CA TYR A 83 21.04 -24.64 -0.44
C TYR A 83 22.36 -24.92 0.30
N GLN A 84 23.50 -24.63 -0.35
CA GLN A 84 24.84 -24.79 0.23
C GLN A 84 25.16 -23.77 1.35
N ARG A 85 24.29 -22.77 1.58
CA ARG A 85 24.49 -21.73 2.58
C ARG A 85 23.87 -22.14 3.91
N SER A 86 24.57 -21.88 5.00
CA SER A 86 24.10 -22.15 6.37
C SER A 86 23.12 -21.10 6.90
N ARG A 87 23.00 -19.94 6.25
CA ARG A 87 22.15 -18.82 6.69
C ARG A 87 21.32 -18.29 5.54
N TRP A 88 20.10 -17.87 5.83
CA TRP A 88 19.27 -17.15 4.87
C TRP A 88 19.94 -15.83 4.49
N CYS A 89 19.87 -15.44 3.23
CA CYS A 89 20.15 -14.08 2.79
C CYS A 89 18.93 -13.57 2.01
N THR A 90 18.83 -12.25 1.81
CA THR A 90 17.69 -11.65 1.10
C THR A 90 17.53 -12.18 -0.33
N GLU A 91 18.62 -12.61 -0.96
CA GLU A 91 18.61 -13.21 -2.31
C GLU A 91 18.01 -14.61 -2.29
N LEU A 92 18.45 -15.48 -1.37
CA LEU A 92 17.91 -16.83 -1.22
C LEU A 92 16.43 -16.81 -0.84
N LEU A 93 16.03 -15.91 0.06
CA LEU A 93 14.62 -15.73 0.43
C LEU A 93 13.79 -15.25 -0.77
N ALA A 94 14.27 -14.28 -1.54
CA ALA A 94 13.58 -13.81 -2.73
C ALA A 94 13.42 -14.94 -3.77
N ILE A 95 14.47 -15.73 -4.02
CA ILE A 95 14.42 -16.89 -4.93
C ILE A 95 13.38 -17.90 -4.45
N LYS A 96 13.40 -18.26 -3.15
CA LYS A 96 12.48 -19.27 -2.59
C LYS A 96 11.03 -18.78 -2.61
N ILE A 97 10.78 -17.54 -2.21
CA ILE A 97 9.44 -16.92 -2.23
C ILE A 97 8.91 -16.81 -3.66
N ASN A 98 9.74 -16.39 -4.62
CA ASN A 98 9.37 -16.33 -6.02
C ASN A 98 8.97 -17.71 -6.56
N ARG A 99 9.74 -18.75 -6.22
CA ARG A 99 9.44 -20.13 -6.62
C ARG A 99 8.14 -20.65 -6.01
N LEU A 100 7.87 -20.35 -4.73
CA LEU A 100 6.67 -20.81 -4.03
C LEU A 100 5.39 -20.05 -4.46
N MET A 101 5.53 -18.79 -4.84
CA MET A 101 4.38 -17.89 -5.11
C MET A 101 4.20 -17.57 -6.59
N GLY A 102 5.10 -18.02 -7.48
CA GLY A 102 5.09 -17.65 -8.90
C GLY A 102 5.31 -16.15 -9.14
N LEU A 103 6.03 -15.48 -8.23
CA LEU A 103 6.27 -14.04 -8.29
C LEU A 103 7.65 -13.72 -8.89
N ASN A 104 7.83 -12.49 -9.36
CA ASN A 104 9.13 -11.96 -9.77
C ASN A 104 9.54 -10.79 -8.86
N MET A 105 9.78 -11.08 -7.59
CA MET A 105 10.22 -10.10 -6.59
C MET A 105 11.75 -10.04 -6.54
N ALA A 106 12.32 -8.85 -6.75
CA ALA A 106 13.74 -8.63 -6.54
C ALA A 106 14.12 -8.67 -5.05
N ALA A 107 15.33 -9.12 -4.74
CA ALA A 107 15.87 -9.14 -3.37
C ALA A 107 15.89 -7.74 -2.71
N SER A 108 16.05 -6.68 -3.51
CA SER A 108 16.00 -5.28 -3.06
C SER A 108 14.62 -4.88 -2.50
N THR A 109 13.54 -5.42 -3.06
CA THR A 109 12.16 -5.22 -2.58
C THR A 109 12.00 -5.85 -1.20
N LEU A 110 12.46 -7.10 -1.04
CA LEU A 110 12.43 -7.80 0.23
C LEU A 110 13.26 -7.06 1.29
N ARG A 111 14.47 -6.60 0.93
CA ARG A 111 15.33 -5.80 1.82
C ARG A 111 14.67 -4.52 2.32
N ARG A 112 13.88 -3.84 1.49
CA ARG A 112 13.12 -2.63 1.89
C ARG A 112 11.92 -2.97 2.78
N TRP A 113 11.36 -4.17 2.64
CA TRP A 113 10.18 -4.61 3.38
C TRP A 113 10.50 -5.11 4.78
N LEU A 114 11.64 -5.80 4.97
CA LEU A 114 12.03 -6.39 6.26
C LEU A 114 12.00 -5.40 7.44
N PRO A 115 12.59 -4.18 7.35
CA PRO A 115 12.53 -3.21 8.45
C PRO A 115 11.11 -2.71 8.73
N ARG A 116 10.28 -2.58 7.70
CA ARG A 116 8.87 -2.13 7.84
C ARG A 116 8.00 -3.18 8.52
N MET A 117 8.42 -4.44 8.50
CA MET A 117 7.74 -5.57 9.15
C MET A 117 8.27 -5.82 10.58
N GLY A 118 9.16 -4.96 11.10
CA GLY A 118 9.78 -5.15 12.41
C GLY A 118 10.84 -6.26 12.45
N ILE A 119 11.19 -6.83 11.29
CA ILE A 119 12.20 -7.89 11.19
C ILE A 119 13.57 -7.23 11.03
N VAL A 120 14.28 -7.08 12.15
CA VAL A 120 15.65 -6.53 12.17
C VAL A 120 16.64 -7.62 11.80
N TRP A 121 17.19 -7.51 10.59
CA TRP A 121 18.25 -8.40 10.12
C TRP A 121 19.63 -7.91 10.60
N ARG A 122 20.31 -8.69 11.45
CA ARG A 122 21.72 -8.42 11.79
C ARG A 122 22.61 -8.96 10.67
N ARG A 123 23.36 -8.07 10.00
CA ARG A 123 24.38 -8.47 9.02
C ARG A 123 25.46 -9.27 9.74
N PRO A 124 25.96 -10.38 9.17
CA PRO A 124 27.34 -10.75 9.43
C PRO A 124 28.21 -9.65 8.82
N VAL A 125 29.06 -9.06 9.65
CA VAL A 125 30.22 -8.32 9.16
C VAL A 125 31.08 -9.38 8.47
N LEU A 126 31.39 -9.18 7.18
CA LEU A 126 32.35 -10.02 6.46
C LEU A 126 33.71 -9.96 7.17
#